data_AF-A0A165L253-F1
#
_entry.id   AF-A0A165L253-F1
#
_cell.length_a   1.000
_cell.length_b   1.000
_cell.length_c   1.000
_cell.angle_alpha   90.00
_cell.angle_beta   90.00
_cell.angle_gamma   90.00
#
_symmetry.space_group_name_H-M   'P 1'
#
loop_
_entity.id
_entity.type
_entity.pdbx_description
1 polymer ?
#
loop_
_entity_poly.entity_id
_entity_poly.type
_entity_poly.pdbx_seq_one_letter_code
_entity_poly.pdbx_strand_id
1 'polypeptide(L)'
;MAQVKTGILDRYARTEEGRVVIDVSAPRVEDLYADFDKKAPYHRKDLDDDLVEYLAGCVQEIGRADFVIRFAFDQQPEDVLMEEVRSGVNFFFIYQRELELAAIRKMLQVSFMLLLSGLVMLAASLWLPGQFEIPDAGAAPSRILVEGLTIAAWVAIWEALVRFLMDWTPKIRRARRFRRIASAPVVFTPARDPVDIAATSRSQR
;
A
#
# COMPACT_ATOMS: atom_id res chain seq x y z
N MET A 1 -14.53 -12.70 -14.81
CA MET A 1 -13.59 -11.74 -14.16
C MET A 1 -12.44 -11.28 -15.06
N ALA A 2 -11.96 -12.06 -16.02
CA ALA A 2 -10.91 -11.62 -16.96
C ALA A 2 -11.36 -10.52 -17.94
N GLN A 3 -12.62 -10.58 -18.42
CA GLN A 3 -13.15 -9.70 -19.46
C GLN A 3 -13.34 -8.23 -18.99
N VAL A 4 -13.64 -8.00 -17.71
CA VAL A 4 -13.78 -6.65 -17.13
C VAL A 4 -12.42 -5.95 -17.00
N LYS A 5 -11.34 -6.70 -16.76
CA LYS A 5 -9.99 -6.14 -16.70
C LYS A 5 -9.49 -5.67 -18.06
N THR A 6 -9.87 -6.34 -19.15
CA THR A 6 -9.47 -5.95 -20.49
C THR A 6 -9.96 -4.53 -20.82
N GLY A 7 -11.24 -4.22 -20.54
CA GLY A 7 -11.81 -2.90 -20.80
C GLY A 7 -11.22 -1.75 -19.95
N ILE A 8 -10.69 -2.04 -18.75
CA ILE A 8 -10.00 -1.03 -17.94
C ILE A 8 -8.62 -0.72 -18.53
N LEU A 9 -7.91 -1.75 -19.01
CA LEU A 9 -6.60 -1.59 -19.62
C LEU A 9 -6.65 -0.86 -20.98
N ASP A 10 -7.79 -0.90 -21.67
CA ASP A 10 -7.99 -0.21 -22.96
C ASP A 10 -7.96 1.32 -22.81
N ARG A 11 -8.08 1.85 -21.58
CA ARG A 11 -7.93 3.28 -21.29
C ARG A 11 -6.48 3.76 -21.31
N TYR A 12 -5.53 2.84 -21.17
CA TYR A 12 -4.12 3.17 -21.11
C TYR A 12 -3.47 3.00 -22.49
N ALA A 13 -2.61 3.95 -22.85
CA ALA A 13 -1.75 3.79 -23.99
C ALA A 13 -0.80 2.59 -23.79
N ARG A 14 -0.32 2.01 -24.90
CA ARG A 14 0.67 0.94 -24.88
C ARG A 14 1.94 1.39 -25.59
N THR A 15 3.08 0.94 -25.11
CA THR A 15 4.34 1.07 -25.84
C THR A 15 4.36 0.10 -27.03
N GLU A 16 5.32 0.28 -27.95
CA GLU A 16 5.55 -0.67 -29.06
C GLU A 16 5.83 -2.08 -28.57
N GLU A 17 6.41 -2.21 -27.37
CA GLU A 17 6.68 -3.48 -26.69
C GLU A 17 5.45 -4.05 -25.93
N GLY A 18 4.28 -3.41 -26.05
CA GLY A 18 3.03 -3.86 -25.43
C GLY A 18 2.91 -3.56 -23.93
N ARG A 19 3.84 -2.78 -23.35
CA ARG A 19 3.78 -2.35 -21.93
C ARG A 19 2.74 -1.25 -21.76
N VAL A 20 2.04 -1.26 -20.64
CA VAL A 20 1.04 -0.23 -20.31
C VAL A 20 1.76 1.08 -19.97
N VAL A 21 1.23 2.21 -20.44
CA VAL A 21 1.82 3.52 -20.18
C VAL A 21 0.95 4.25 -19.18
N ILE A 22 1.56 4.66 -18.06
CA ILE A 22 0.94 5.59 -17.12
C ILE A 22 1.46 6.99 -17.48
N ASP A 23 0.60 7.79 -18.09
CA ASP A 23 0.93 9.18 -18.46
C ASP A 23 0.70 10.10 -17.26
N VAL A 24 1.71 10.93 -16.97
CA VAL A 24 1.69 11.98 -15.96
C VAL A 24 2.06 13.28 -16.65
N SER A 25 1.20 14.29 -16.57
CA SER A 25 1.44 15.62 -17.14
C SER A 25 1.56 16.64 -16.02
N ALA A 26 2.65 17.41 -16.03
CA ALA A 26 2.87 18.49 -15.08
C ALA A 26 3.50 19.69 -15.82
N PRO A 27 3.15 20.94 -15.49
CA PRO A 27 3.75 22.10 -16.17
C PRO A 27 5.27 22.14 -16.00
N ARG A 28 5.75 21.88 -14.76
CA ARG A 28 7.17 21.91 -14.40
C ARG A 28 7.54 20.72 -13.54
N VAL A 29 8.82 20.36 -13.54
CA VAL A 29 9.37 19.29 -12.67
C VAL A 29 9.10 19.56 -11.18
N GLU A 30 9.13 20.82 -10.77
CA GLU A 30 8.84 21.26 -9.40
C GLU A 30 7.43 20.88 -8.94
N ASP A 31 6.47 20.75 -9.86
CA ASP A 31 5.07 20.42 -9.55
C ASP A 31 4.86 18.92 -9.28
N LEU A 32 5.89 18.08 -9.46
CA LEU A 32 5.84 16.68 -9.03
C LEU A 32 6.02 16.51 -7.51
N TYR A 33 6.45 17.57 -6.82
CA TYR A 33 6.83 17.53 -5.42
C TYR A 33 5.87 18.33 -4.55
N ALA A 34 5.79 17.94 -3.28
CA ALA A 34 4.97 18.60 -2.29
C ALA A 34 5.30 20.11 -2.20
N ASP A 35 4.29 20.94 -1.94
CA ASP A 35 4.42 22.40 -1.89
C ASP A 35 5.57 22.91 -1.01
N PHE A 36 5.80 22.26 0.12
CA PHE A 36 6.86 22.61 1.06
C PHE A 36 8.28 22.26 0.54
N ASP A 37 8.38 21.31 -0.37
CA ASP A 37 9.63 20.77 -0.89
C ASP A 37 10.00 21.27 -2.30
N LYS A 38 9.12 22.06 -2.94
CA LYS A 38 9.34 22.59 -4.30
C LYS A 38 10.70 23.25 -4.48
N LYS A 39 11.19 23.96 -3.46
CA LYS A 39 12.47 24.70 -3.46
C LYS A 39 13.60 24.00 -2.71
N ALA A 40 13.37 22.83 -2.12
CA ALA A 40 14.40 22.09 -1.39
C ALA A 40 15.43 21.45 -2.35
N PRO A 41 16.66 21.14 -1.89
CA PRO A 41 17.62 20.37 -2.67
C PRO A 41 17.04 19.01 -3.09
N TYR A 42 17.21 18.63 -4.36
CA TYR A 42 16.52 17.50 -5.01
C TYR A 42 16.67 16.13 -4.33
N HIS A 43 17.75 15.92 -3.56
CA HIS A 43 18.02 14.64 -2.88
C HIS A 43 17.06 14.32 -1.72
N ARG A 44 16.08 15.18 -1.42
CA ARG A 44 15.19 15.03 -0.25
C ARG A 44 13.72 15.42 -0.49
N LYS A 45 13.31 15.61 -1.74
CA LYS A 45 11.94 16.06 -2.03
C LYS A 45 10.96 14.90 -1.93
N ASP A 46 9.88 15.12 -1.19
CA ASP A 46 8.73 14.23 -1.21
C ASP A 46 7.88 14.50 -2.46
N LEU A 47 7.42 13.43 -3.11
CA LEU A 47 6.46 13.55 -4.20
C LEU A 47 5.12 14.07 -3.66
N ASP A 48 4.42 14.82 -4.50
CA ASP A 48 3.09 15.30 -4.18
C ASP A 48 2.12 14.13 -3.89
N ASP A 49 1.29 14.26 -2.86
CA ASP A 49 0.39 13.19 -2.42
C ASP A 49 -0.63 12.79 -3.50
N ASP A 50 -1.10 13.75 -4.31
CA ASP A 50 -2.04 13.48 -5.41
C ASP A 50 -1.36 12.65 -6.50
N LEU A 51 -0.08 12.94 -6.80
CA LEU A 51 0.71 12.15 -7.74
C LEU A 51 0.92 10.72 -7.24
N VAL A 52 1.21 10.56 -5.94
CA VAL A 52 1.41 9.25 -5.32
C VAL A 52 0.12 8.43 -5.35
N GLU A 53 -1.02 9.03 -5.04
CA GLU A 53 -2.32 8.38 -5.08
C GLU A 53 -2.71 7.99 -6.52
N TYR A 54 -2.50 8.90 -7.49
CA TYR A 54 -2.73 8.63 -8.90
C TYR A 54 -1.91 7.42 -9.41
N LEU A 55 -0.60 7.40 -9.15
CA LEU A 55 0.28 6.30 -9.55
C LEU A 55 -0.12 4.99 -8.87
N ALA A 56 -0.43 5.02 -7.57
CA ALA A 56 -0.85 3.85 -6.82
C ALA A 56 -2.20 3.29 -7.33
N GLY A 57 -3.13 4.17 -7.70
CA GLY A 57 -4.41 3.84 -8.33
C GLY A 57 -4.21 3.17 -9.68
N CYS A 58 -3.40 3.76 -10.56
CA CYS A 58 -3.10 3.20 -11.87
C CYS A 58 -2.47 1.80 -11.75
N VAL A 59 -1.47 1.62 -10.89
CA VAL A 59 -0.83 0.31 -10.70
C VAL A 59 -1.80 -0.72 -10.10
N GLN A 60 -2.74 -0.28 -9.26
CA GLN A 60 -3.80 -1.15 -8.76
C GLN A 60 -4.73 -1.63 -9.88
N GLU A 61 -5.11 -0.75 -10.81
CA GLU A 61 -5.93 -1.09 -11.98
C GLU A 61 -5.19 -2.02 -12.95
N ILE A 62 -3.94 -1.69 -13.28
CA ILE A 62 -3.06 -2.46 -14.18
C ILE A 62 -2.80 -3.88 -13.66
N GLY A 63 -2.76 -4.04 -12.33
CA GLY A 63 -2.69 -5.34 -11.67
C GLY A 63 -1.33 -6.03 -11.83
N ARG A 64 -1.18 -6.90 -12.83
CA ARG A 64 0.06 -7.69 -13.08
C ARG A 64 0.77 -7.35 -14.39
N ALA A 65 0.14 -6.59 -15.28
CA ALA A 65 0.77 -6.19 -16.53
C ALA A 65 1.98 -5.29 -16.28
N ASP A 66 2.98 -5.37 -17.15
CA ASP A 66 4.15 -4.50 -17.10
C ASP A 66 3.78 -3.11 -17.59
N PHE A 67 4.40 -2.10 -16.97
CA PHE A 67 4.09 -0.72 -17.23
C PHE A 67 5.33 0.17 -17.20
N VAL A 68 5.18 1.35 -17.79
CA VAL A 68 6.18 2.42 -17.86
C VAL A 68 5.49 3.70 -17.41
N ILE A 69 6.20 4.53 -16.66
CA ILE A 69 5.72 5.85 -16.24
C ILE A 69 6.28 6.87 -17.22
N ARG A 70 5.39 7.63 -17.88
CA ARG A 70 5.77 8.68 -18.82
C ARG A 70 5.47 10.03 -18.20
N PHE A 71 6.49 10.83 -17.96
CA PHE A 71 6.32 12.23 -17.58
C PHE A 71 6.34 13.13 -18.81
N ALA A 72 5.36 14.01 -18.90
CA ALA A 72 5.26 15.05 -19.91
C ALA A 72 5.28 16.42 -19.24
N PHE A 73 6.18 17.28 -19.71
CA PHE A 73 6.37 18.65 -19.21
C PHE A 73 6.22 19.67 -20.33
N ASP A 74 5.70 20.86 -20.00
CA ASP A 74 5.54 21.95 -20.96
C ASP A 74 6.89 22.40 -21.54
N GLN A 75 7.93 22.36 -20.71
CA GLN A 75 9.31 22.59 -21.10
C GLN A 75 10.12 21.35 -20.81
N GLN A 76 10.81 20.83 -21.83
CA GLN A 76 11.61 19.63 -21.67
C GLN A 76 12.77 19.91 -20.72
N PRO A 77 12.84 19.22 -19.57
CA PRO A 77 13.93 19.41 -18.61
C PRO A 77 15.25 18.92 -19.21
N GLU A 78 16.36 19.45 -18.70
CA GLU A 78 17.69 18.97 -19.07
C GLU A 78 17.90 17.50 -18.63
N ASP A 79 18.80 16.78 -19.30
CA ASP A 79 19.08 15.36 -19.03
C ASP A 79 19.45 15.10 -17.56
N VAL A 80 20.17 16.05 -16.93
CA VAL A 80 20.54 15.96 -15.51
C VAL A 80 19.30 15.94 -14.63
N LEU A 81 18.36 16.84 -14.89
CA LEU A 81 17.11 16.95 -14.14
C LEU A 81 16.19 15.75 -14.40
N MET A 82 16.20 15.19 -15.61
CA MET A 82 15.51 13.94 -15.91
C MET A 82 16.02 12.78 -15.05
N GLU A 83 17.35 12.61 -14.94
CA GLU A 83 17.95 11.57 -14.10
C GLU A 83 17.65 11.79 -12.60
N GLU A 84 17.66 13.05 -12.14
CA GLU A 84 17.25 13.39 -10.77
C GLU A 84 15.80 12.98 -10.49
N VAL A 85 14.87 13.22 -11.44
CA VAL A 85 13.48 12.78 -11.32
C VAL A 85 13.39 11.25 -11.27
N ARG A 86 14.10 10.54 -12.16
CA ARG A 86 14.12 9.05 -12.14
C ARG A 86 14.58 8.51 -10.79
N SER A 87 15.69 9.03 -10.29
CA SER A 87 16.27 8.63 -9.00
C SER A 87 15.36 9.01 -7.84
N GLY A 88 14.77 10.21 -7.85
CA GLY A 88 13.85 10.70 -6.83
C GLY A 88 12.58 9.86 -6.73
N VAL A 89 11.94 9.54 -7.86
CA VAL A 89 10.77 8.64 -7.90
C VAL A 89 11.13 7.25 -7.37
N ASN A 90 12.24 6.67 -7.83
CA ASN A 90 12.70 5.38 -7.34
C ASN A 90 12.91 5.38 -5.82
N PHE A 91 13.68 6.34 -5.32
CA PHE A 91 14.03 6.46 -3.90
C PHE A 91 12.78 6.67 -3.05
N PHE A 92 11.89 7.59 -3.43
CA PHE A 92 10.66 7.89 -2.71
C PHE A 92 9.78 6.65 -2.54
N PHE A 93 9.53 5.89 -3.62
CA PHE A 93 8.69 4.69 -3.54
C PHE A 93 9.39 3.52 -2.82
N ILE A 94 10.72 3.45 -2.82
CA ILE A 94 11.47 2.50 -1.96
C ILE A 94 11.30 2.88 -0.49
N TYR A 95 11.44 4.16 -0.15
CA TYR A 95 11.27 4.67 1.20
C TYR A 95 9.84 4.41 1.71
N GLN A 96 8.82 4.72 0.91
CA GLN A 96 7.42 4.46 1.27
C GLN A 96 7.13 2.97 1.46
N ARG A 97 7.74 2.09 0.64
CA ARG A 97 7.66 0.64 0.86
C ARG A 97 8.26 0.25 2.22
N GLU A 98 9.38 0.84 2.62
CA GLU A 98 10.03 0.52 3.89
C GLU A 98 9.23 0.99 5.10
N LEU A 99 8.60 2.16 5.00
CA LEU A 99 7.65 2.64 6.01
C LEU A 99 6.47 1.68 6.18
N GLU A 100 5.87 1.21 5.09
CA GLU A 100 4.78 0.21 5.14
C GLU A 100 5.24 -1.11 5.77
N LEU A 101 6.44 -1.59 5.42
CA LEU A 101 7.01 -2.81 6.00
C LEU A 101 7.35 -2.65 7.48
N ALA A 102 7.78 -1.45 7.91
CA ALA A 102 8.00 -1.14 9.32
C ALA A 102 6.67 -1.10 10.09
N ALA A 103 5.63 -0.51 9.50
CA ALA A 103 4.28 -0.50 10.07
C ALA A 103 3.71 -1.92 10.24
N ILE A 104 3.90 -2.80 9.24
CA ILE A 104 3.53 -4.23 9.33
C ILE A 104 4.27 -4.91 10.49
N ARG A 105 5.58 -4.69 10.61
CA ARG A 105 6.39 -5.24 11.72
C ARG A 105 5.90 -4.79 13.09
N LYS A 106 5.55 -3.52 13.24
CA LYS A 106 4.99 -2.98 14.49
C LYS A 106 3.63 -3.59 14.81
N MET A 107 2.75 -3.69 13.81
CA MET A 107 1.43 -4.33 13.95
C MET A 107 1.54 -5.80 14.37
N LEU A 108 2.48 -6.52 13.76
CA LEU A 108 2.84 -7.90 14.11
C LEU A 108 3.24 -8.07 15.57
N GLN A 109 4.14 -7.21 16.05
CA GLN A 109 4.60 -7.25 17.44
C GLN A 109 3.45 -7.04 18.43
N VAL A 110 2.58 -6.05 18.18
CA VAL A 110 1.40 -5.78 19.02
C VAL A 110 0.44 -6.97 19.00
N SER A 111 0.18 -7.53 17.82
CA SER A 111 -0.74 -8.66 17.67
C SER A 111 -0.20 -9.93 18.35
N PHE A 112 1.11 -10.14 18.31
CA PHE A 112 1.76 -11.23 19.02
C PHE A 112 1.68 -11.06 20.54
N MET A 113 1.83 -9.82 21.06
CA MET A 113 1.63 -9.54 22.48
C MET A 113 0.20 -9.84 22.94
N LEU A 114 -0.81 -9.48 22.14
CA LEU A 114 -2.22 -9.81 22.39
C LEU A 114 -2.49 -11.31 22.35
N LEU A 115 -1.87 -12.03 21.41
CA LEU A 115 -1.97 -13.49 21.34
C LEU A 115 -1.33 -14.15 22.57
N LEU A 116 -0.18 -13.64 23.01
CA LEU A 116 0.51 -14.14 24.20
C LEU A 116 -0.31 -13.87 25.46
N SER A 117 -0.92 -12.70 25.62
CA SER A 117 -1.77 -12.41 26.78
C SER A 117 -2.99 -13.33 26.82
N GLY A 118 -3.64 -13.57 25.69
CA GLY A 118 -4.72 -14.55 25.57
C GLY A 118 -4.27 -15.98 25.93
N LEU A 119 -3.09 -16.41 25.47
CA LEU A 119 -2.53 -17.72 25.79
C LEU A 119 -2.21 -17.88 27.28
N VAL A 120 -1.67 -16.84 27.92
CA VAL A 120 -1.40 -16.82 29.37
C VAL A 120 -2.71 -16.94 30.15
N MET A 121 -3.76 -16.23 29.73
CA MET A 121 -5.07 -16.27 30.37
C MET A 121 -5.74 -17.64 30.22
N LEU A 122 -5.60 -18.27 29.05
CA LEU A 122 -6.04 -19.65 28.79
C LEU A 122 -5.26 -20.66 29.65
N ALA A 123 -3.93 -20.52 29.73
CA ALA A 123 -3.10 -21.37 30.56
C ALA A 123 -3.49 -21.25 32.05
N ALA A 124 -3.71 -20.02 32.54
CA ALA A 124 -4.18 -19.79 33.91
C ALA A 124 -5.53 -20.48 34.17
N SER A 125 -6.49 -20.38 33.24
CA SER A 125 -7.80 -21.04 33.36
C SER A 125 -7.71 -22.57 33.45
N LEU A 126 -6.73 -23.18 32.80
CA LEU A 126 -6.52 -24.64 32.83
C LEU A 126 -5.76 -25.10 34.07
N TRP A 127 -4.90 -24.24 34.65
CA TRP A 127 -4.09 -24.56 35.82
C TRP A 127 -4.80 -24.33 37.15
N LEU A 128 -5.70 -23.35 37.23
CA LEU A 128 -6.43 -23.02 38.46
C LEU A 128 -7.22 -24.20 39.07
N PRO A 129 -7.94 -25.03 38.29
CA PRO A 129 -8.72 -26.15 38.85
C PRO A 129 -7.88 -27.27 39.47
N GLY A 130 -6.61 -27.41 39.06
CA GLY A 130 -5.71 -28.46 39.55
C GLY A 130 -4.96 -28.12 40.85
N GLN A 131 -5.01 -26.86 41.29
CA GLN A 131 -4.28 -26.37 42.47
C GLN A 131 -5.18 -26.06 43.67
N PHE A 132 -6.49 -25.92 43.43
CA PHE A 132 -7.47 -25.64 44.48
C PHE A 132 -8.50 -26.78 44.51
N GLU A 133 -8.43 -27.65 45.53
CA GLU A 133 -9.54 -28.53 45.88
C GLU A 133 -10.70 -27.64 46.34
N ILE A 134 -11.64 -27.32 45.45
CA ILE A 134 -12.83 -26.50 45.77
C ILE A 134 -13.90 -27.44 46.33
N PRO A 135 -14.32 -27.31 47.61
CA PRO A 135 -15.39 -28.15 48.16
C PRO A 135 -16.73 -27.86 47.50
N ASP A 136 -17.49 -28.91 47.19
CA ASP A 136 -18.71 -28.91 46.36
C ASP A 136 -19.85 -27.97 46.82
N ALA A 137 -19.82 -27.42 48.03
CA ALA A 137 -20.92 -26.65 48.61
C ALA A 137 -20.92 -25.13 48.32
N GLY A 138 -19.79 -24.55 47.85
CA GLY A 138 -19.64 -23.10 47.61
C GLY A 138 -19.47 -22.70 46.13
N ALA A 139 -19.61 -23.67 45.20
CA ALA A 139 -19.05 -23.61 43.85
C ALA A 139 -19.91 -22.90 42.77
N ALA A 140 -21.12 -22.43 43.09
CA ALA A 140 -22.01 -21.85 42.08
C ALA A 140 -21.57 -20.47 41.52
N PRO A 141 -21.19 -19.48 42.35
CA PRO A 141 -20.74 -18.18 41.83
C PRO A 141 -19.34 -18.24 41.21
N SER A 142 -18.45 -19.11 41.75
CA SER A 142 -17.09 -19.27 41.22
C SER A 142 -17.10 -19.93 39.84
N ARG A 143 -17.99 -20.91 39.58
CA ARG A 143 -18.14 -21.50 38.24
C ARG A 143 -18.63 -20.49 37.21
N ILE A 144 -19.61 -19.65 37.55
CA ILE A 144 -20.15 -18.63 36.64
C ILE A 144 -19.08 -17.57 36.30
N LEU A 145 -18.27 -17.16 37.29
CA LEU A 145 -17.17 -16.23 37.06
C LEU A 145 -16.08 -16.83 36.16
N VAL A 146 -15.76 -18.11 36.35
CA VAL A 146 -14.79 -18.82 35.50
C VAL A 146 -15.32 -18.92 34.07
N GLU A 147 -16.57 -19.34 33.87
CA GLU A 147 -17.19 -19.40 32.53
C GLU A 147 -17.25 -18.03 31.85
N GLY A 148 -17.65 -16.97 32.57
CA GLY A 148 -17.66 -15.61 32.06
C GLY A 148 -16.27 -15.12 31.64
N LEU A 149 -15.25 -15.44 32.45
CA LEU A 149 -13.85 -15.10 32.15
C LEU A 149 -13.32 -15.88 30.93
N THR A 150 -13.70 -17.15 30.76
CA THR A 150 -13.34 -17.96 29.58
C THR A 150 -13.95 -17.39 28.31
N ILE A 151 -15.24 -16.99 28.35
CA ILE A 151 -15.90 -16.36 27.19
C ILE A 151 -15.24 -15.02 26.88
N ALA A 152 -14.98 -14.18 27.88
CA ALA A 152 -14.30 -12.90 27.69
C ALA A 152 -12.88 -13.06 27.13
N ALA A 153 -12.12 -14.05 27.61
CA ALA A 153 -10.80 -14.38 27.09
C ALA A 153 -10.86 -14.79 25.61
N TRP A 154 -11.77 -15.70 25.25
CA TRP A 154 -11.93 -16.12 23.86
C TRP A 154 -12.38 -14.96 22.96
N VAL A 155 -13.31 -14.11 23.44
CA VAL A 155 -13.78 -12.91 22.73
C VAL A 155 -12.62 -11.96 22.41
N ALA A 156 -11.77 -11.67 23.39
CA ALA A 156 -10.59 -10.82 23.19
C ALA A 156 -9.58 -11.45 22.19
N ILE A 157 -9.39 -12.78 22.25
CA ILE A 157 -8.47 -13.50 21.37
C ILE A 157 -8.91 -13.43 19.90
N TRP A 158 -10.18 -13.73 19.59
CA TRP A 158 -10.62 -13.73 18.18
C TRP A 158 -10.73 -12.30 17.63
N GLU A 159 -11.09 -11.32 18.44
CA GLU A 159 -11.13 -9.92 18.00
C GLU A 159 -9.72 -9.39 17.65
N ALA A 160 -8.71 -9.72 18.46
CA ALA A 160 -7.32 -9.43 18.16
C ALA A 160 -6.86 -10.12 16.86
N LEU A 161 -7.26 -11.38 16.67
CA LEU A 161 -6.96 -12.14 15.45
C LEU A 161 -7.63 -11.53 14.20
N VAL A 162 -8.88 -11.05 14.31
CA VAL A 162 -9.59 -10.42 13.19
C VAL A 162 -8.92 -9.12 12.77
N ARG A 163 -8.58 -8.24 13.73
CA ARG A 163 -7.84 -7.00 13.43
C ARG A 163 -6.51 -7.32 12.76
N PHE A 164 -5.82 -8.34 13.26
CA PHE A 164 -4.57 -8.81 12.68
C PHE A 164 -4.71 -9.27 11.21
N LEU A 165 -5.70 -10.11 10.93
CA LEU A 165 -5.91 -10.68 9.60
C LEU A 165 -6.35 -9.62 8.58
N MET A 166 -7.24 -8.71 9.00
CA MET A 166 -7.81 -7.70 8.12
C MET A 166 -6.80 -6.60 7.77
N ASP A 167 -6.05 -6.07 8.74
CA ASP A 167 -5.17 -4.91 8.51
C ASP A 167 -3.84 -5.27 7.83
N TRP A 168 -3.39 -6.53 7.92
CA TRP A 168 -2.11 -6.93 7.32
C TRP A 168 -2.23 -6.94 5.79
N THR A 169 -3.22 -7.67 5.25
CA THR A 169 -3.33 -7.90 3.81
C THR A 169 -3.32 -6.64 2.93
N PRO A 170 -4.03 -5.52 3.26
CA PRO A 170 -3.96 -4.30 2.47
C PRO A 170 -2.58 -3.64 2.52
N LYS A 171 -1.87 -3.69 3.66
CA LYS A 171 -0.53 -3.11 3.82
C LYS A 171 0.53 -3.84 2.97
N ILE A 172 0.49 -5.18 2.89
CA ILE A 172 1.38 -5.92 1.95
C ILE A 172 1.07 -5.49 0.52
N ARG A 173 -0.21 -5.43 0.16
CA ARG A 173 -0.62 -5.08 -1.21
C ARG A 173 -0.09 -3.70 -1.58
N ARG A 174 -0.18 -2.72 -0.65
CA ARG A 174 0.37 -1.37 -0.82
C ARG A 174 1.89 -1.39 -0.96
N ALA A 175 2.61 -2.07 -0.07
CA ALA A 175 4.07 -2.21 -0.17
C ALA A 175 4.53 -2.86 -1.49
N ARG A 176 3.79 -3.86 -1.99
CA ARG A 176 4.05 -4.49 -3.30
C ARG A 176 3.83 -3.52 -4.46
N ARG A 177 2.77 -2.69 -4.41
CA ARG A 177 2.53 -1.65 -5.43
C ARG A 177 3.66 -0.63 -5.45
N PHE A 178 4.05 -0.10 -4.30
CA PHE A 178 5.18 0.84 -4.21
C PHE A 178 6.47 0.24 -4.74
N ARG A 179 6.75 -1.03 -4.45
CA ARG A 179 7.89 -1.73 -5.05
C ARG A 179 7.81 -1.78 -6.58
N ARG A 180 6.63 -2.05 -7.15
CA ARG A 180 6.44 -2.10 -8.61
C ARG A 180 6.64 -0.72 -9.25
N ILE A 181 6.11 0.34 -8.62
CA ILE A 181 6.28 1.72 -9.08
C ILE A 181 7.76 2.11 -9.04
N ALA A 182 8.47 1.80 -7.94
CA ALA A 182 9.89 2.09 -7.81
C ALA A 182 10.74 1.43 -8.90
N SER A 183 10.41 0.19 -9.28
CA SER A 183 11.10 -0.54 -10.36
C SER A 183 10.64 -0.20 -11.77
N ALA A 184 9.61 0.64 -11.92
CA ALA A 184 9.05 0.95 -13.23
C ALA A 184 10.00 1.86 -14.01
N PRO A 185 10.24 1.59 -15.30
CA PRO A 185 11.00 2.50 -16.14
C PRO A 185 10.28 3.84 -16.26
N VAL A 186 11.05 4.92 -16.14
CA VAL A 186 10.56 6.30 -16.24
C VAL A 186 11.08 6.90 -17.54
N VAL A 187 10.16 7.26 -18.42
CA VAL A 187 10.44 7.89 -19.72
C VAL A 187 9.91 9.30 -19.75
N PHE A 188 10.54 10.15 -20.55
CA PHE A 188 10.15 11.56 -20.71
C PHE A 188 9.71 11.79 -22.14
N THR A 189 8.68 12.59 -22.33
CA THR A 189 8.19 13.00 -23.65
C THR A 189 7.82 14.48 -23.56
N PRO A 190 8.06 15.30 -24.59
CA PRO A 190 7.54 16.66 -24.60
C PRO A 190 6.02 16.66 -24.41
N ALA A 191 5.48 17.69 -23.73
CA ALA A 191 4.03 17.89 -23.63
C ALA A 191 3.40 17.76 -25.02
N ARG A 192 2.53 16.76 -25.15
CA ARG A 192 1.89 16.45 -26.44
C ARG A 192 0.87 17.54 -26.74
N ASP A 193 0.91 18.09 -27.95
CA ASP A 193 -0.12 19.03 -28.41
C ASP A 193 -1.51 18.38 -28.30
N PRO A 194 -2.53 19.09 -27.77
CA PRO A 194 -3.92 18.59 -27.63
C PRO A 194 -4.53 18.04 -28.93
N VAL A 195 -3.97 18.40 -30.09
CA VAL A 195 -4.42 18.01 -31.43
C VAL A 195 -4.23 16.51 -31.70
N ASP A 196 -3.24 15.87 -31.07
CA ASP A 196 -2.87 14.48 -31.35
C ASP A 196 -3.79 13.44 -30.66
N ILE A 197 -4.48 13.87 -29.59
CA ILE A 197 -5.49 13.10 -28.86
C ILE A 197 -6.77 12.95 -29.71
N ALA A 198 -7.10 13.99 -30.49
CA ALA A 198 -8.22 13.97 -31.42
C ALA A 198 -7.95 13.13 -32.68
N ALA A 199 -6.68 13.03 -33.12
CA ALA A 199 -6.31 12.21 -34.27
C ALA A 199 -6.36 10.71 -33.94
N THR A 200 -5.92 10.32 -32.74
CA THR A 200 -5.93 8.91 -32.30
C THR A 200 -7.35 8.40 -32.04
N SER A 201 -8.24 9.24 -31.51
CA SER A 201 -9.67 8.90 -31.34
C SER A 201 -10.47 8.86 -32.64
N ARG A 202 -10.03 9.58 -33.69
CA ARG A 202 -10.68 9.59 -35.01
C ARG A 202 -10.24 8.42 -35.90
N SER A 203 -9.07 7.83 -35.64
CA SER A 203 -8.57 6.63 -36.33
C SER A 203 -9.17 5.31 -35.80
N GLN A 204 -9.74 5.32 -34.59
CA GLN A 204 -10.43 4.16 -33.99
C GLN A 204 -11.96 4.18 -34.17
N ARG A 205 -12.49 4.99 -35.09
CA ARG A 205 -13.92 5.06 -35.41
C ARG A 205 -14.24 4.58 -36.82
#